data_AF-A0A2H0BUS4-F1
#
_entry.id   AF-A0A2H0BUS4-F1
#
_cell.length_a   1.000
_cell.length_b   1.000
_cell.length_c   1.000
_cell.angle_alpha   90.00
_cell.angle_beta   90.00
_cell.angle_gamma   90.00
#
_symmetry.space_group_name_H-M   'P 1'
#
loop_
_entity.id
_entity.type
_entity.pdbx_description
1 polymer ?
#
loop_
_entity_poly.entity_id
_entity_poly.type
_entity_poly.pdbx_seq_one_letter_code
_entity_poly.pdbx_strand_id
1 'polypeptide(L)' 'MSIQIIPATVSFPLTSLRPLYSSDRGRKLVVEVDVKSMKKVNDPNTIDEMVAEARLEYAMGKSKTFTSADELIKELYS' A
#
# COMPACT_ATOMS: atom_id res chain seq x y z
N MET A 1 22.20 -4.16 24.55
CA MET A 1 20.80 -3.72 24.43
C MET A 1 20.31 -4.14 23.06
N SER A 2 19.40 -5.11 22.98
CA SER A 2 18.74 -5.50 21.74
C SER A 2 17.70 -4.43 21.39
N ILE A 3 17.93 -3.71 20.29
CA ILE A 3 16.95 -2.75 19.74
C ILE A 3 15.78 -3.59 19.23
N GLN A 4 14.66 -3.56 19.94
CA GLN A 4 13.40 -4.12 19.44
C GLN A 4 12.91 -3.20 18.32
N ILE A 5 12.96 -3.71 17.08
CA ILE A 5 12.34 -3.05 15.94
C ILE A 5 10.84 -3.33 16.06
N ILE A 6 10.09 -2.36 16.57
CA ILE A 6 8.62 -2.44 16.55
C ILE A 6 8.22 -2.13 15.11
N PRO A 7 7.62 -3.08 14.36
CA PRO A 7 7.19 -2.81 13.01
C PRO A 7 6.17 -1.68 13.03
N ALA A 8 6.37 -0.68 12.17
CA ALA A 8 5.44 0.43 12.07
C ALA A 8 4.11 -0.10 11.53
N THR A 9 3.08 -0.09 12.38
CA THR A 9 1.73 -0.55 12.01
C THR A 9 0.93 0.59 11.41
N VAL A 10 0.38 0.36 10.22
CA VAL A 10 -0.59 1.28 9.60
C VAL A 10 -2.01 0.75 9.79
N SER A 11 -2.83 1.56 10.45
CA SER A 11 -4.26 1.38 10.58
C SER A 11 -4.98 1.86 9.33
N PHE A 12 -5.74 0.97 8.71
CA PHE A 12 -6.60 1.27 7.56
C PHE A 12 -8.07 1.29 8.00
N PRO A 13 -8.72 2.46 8.11
CA PRO A 13 -10.16 2.53 8.33
C PRO A 13 -10.86 1.93 7.11
N LEU A 14 -11.66 0.88 7.31
CA LEU A 14 -12.39 0.23 6.21
C LEU A 14 -13.30 1.20 5.45
N THR A 15 -13.82 2.22 6.14
CA THR A 15 -14.65 3.28 5.55
C THR A 15 -13.89 4.21 4.59
N SER A 16 -12.56 4.19 4.63
CA SER A 16 -11.69 5.00 3.76
C SER A 16 -11.12 4.21 2.58
N LEU A 17 -11.44 2.91 2.49
CA LEU A 17 -11.01 2.03 1.41
C LEU A 17 -12.13 1.96 0.36
N ARG A 18 -11.81 2.35 -0.87
CA ARG A 18 -12.71 2.14 -2.01
C ARG A 18 -12.26 0.91 -2.79
N PRO A 19 -13.05 -0.18 -2.82
CA PRO A 19 -12.68 -1.35 -3.61
C PRO A 19 -12.68 -1.01 -5.10
N LEU A 20 -11.56 -1.30 -5.78
CA LEU A 20 -11.42 -1.16 -7.23
C LEU A 20 -11.59 -2.51 -7.92
N TYR A 21 -11.11 -3.57 -7.27
CA TYR A 21 -11.17 -4.91 -7.82
C TYR A 21 -11.20 -5.96 -6.70
N SER A 22 -12.05 -6.96 -6.88
CA SER A 22 -12.14 -8.16 -6.04
C SER A 22 -12.05 -9.41 -6.91
N SER A 23 -11.17 -10.34 -6.54
CA SER A 23 -11.09 -11.63 -7.24
C SER A 23 -12.05 -12.65 -6.66
N ASP A 24 -12.96 -13.17 -7.49
CA ASP A 24 -13.90 -14.23 -7.10
C ASP A 24 -13.20 -15.56 -6.77
N ARG A 25 -12.00 -15.78 -7.33
CA ARG A 25 -11.25 -17.05 -7.19
C ARG A 25 -10.19 -17.04 -6.10
N GLY A 26 -9.85 -15.90 -5.50
CA GLY A 26 -8.85 -15.90 -4.45
C GLY A 26 -8.63 -14.56 -3.80
N ARG A 27 -9.00 -14.47 -2.51
CA ARG A 27 -8.46 -13.71 -1.35
C ARG A 27 -7.67 -12.40 -1.55
N LYS A 28 -7.69 -11.80 -2.74
CA LYS A 28 -6.93 -10.62 -3.13
C LYS A 28 -7.94 -9.52 -3.47
N LEU A 29 -7.70 -8.36 -2.88
CA LEU A 29 -8.54 -7.18 -3.01
C LEU A 29 -7.61 -6.02 -3.37
N VAL A 30 -7.97 -5.27 -4.42
CA VAL A 30 -7.31 -4.00 -4.75
C VAL A 30 -8.24 -2.89 -4.28
N VAL A 31 -7.69 -2.01 -3.44
CA VAL A 31 -8.42 -0.87 -2.86
C VAL A 31 -7.68 0.42 -3.17
N GLU A 32 -8.45 1.45 -3.50
CA GLU A 32 -8.00 2.84 -3.52
C GLU A 32 -8.13 3.43 -2.12
N VAL A 33 -7.13 4.20 -1.70
CA VAL A 33 -7.09 4.82 -0.37
C VAL A 33 -6.64 6.27 -0.49
N ASP A 34 -7.36 7.19 0.15
CA ASP A 34 -6.92 8.58 0.28
C ASP A 34 -5.83 8.70 1.36
N VAL A 35 -4.60 8.95 0.91
CA VAL A 35 -3.42 9.14 1.76
C VAL A 35 -3.62 10.28 2.76
N LYS A 36 -4.33 11.36 2.40
CA LYS A 36 -4.58 12.49 3.32
C LYS A 36 -5.46 12.07 4.49
N SER A 37 -6.46 11.24 4.23
CA SER A 37 -7.32 10.67 5.26
C SER A 37 -6.58 9.67 6.13
N MET A 38 -5.70 8.85 5.54
CA MET A 38 -4.86 7.89 6.26
C MET A 38 -3.86 8.56 7.23
N LYS A 39 -3.30 9.71 6.86
CA LYS A 39 -2.42 10.49 7.75
C LYS A 39 -3.10 11.03 9.00
N LYS A 40 -4.44 11.09 9.03
CA LYS A 40 -5.19 11.57 10.20
C LYS A 40 -5.42 10.50 11.27
N VAL A 41 -5.31 9.22 10.88
CA VAL A 41 -5.62 8.06 11.72
C VAL A 41 -4.39 7.23 12.09
N ASN A 42 -3.23 7.60 11.55
CA ASN A 42 -1.94 6.96 11.81
C ASN A 42 -0.97 7.97 12.43
N ASP A 43 0.02 7.46 13.14
CA ASP A 43 1.04 8.30 13.76
C ASP A 43 1.74 9.18 12.71
N PRO A 44 2.10 10.42 13.07
CA PRO A 44 2.88 11.28 12.20
C PRO A 44 4.15 10.55 11.73
N ASN A 45 4.45 10.66 10.44
CA ASN A 45 5.62 10.08 9.75
C ASN A 45 5.52 8.61 9.32
N THR A 46 4.64 7.76 9.88
CA THR A 46 4.59 6.33 9.49
C THR A 46 4.30 6.12 8.01
N ILE A 47 3.33 6.86 7.47
CA ILE A 47 2.96 6.76 6.05
C ILE A 47 4.04 7.37 5.16
N ASP A 48 4.69 8.45 5.61
CA ASP A 48 5.74 9.12 4.84
C ASP A 48 7.01 8.25 4.75
N GLU A 49 7.33 7.53 5.82
CA GLU A 49 8.40 6.53 5.85
C GLU A 49 8.11 5.37 4.89
N MET A 50 6.89 4.82 4.91
CA MET A 50 6.50 3.77 3.96
C MET A 50 6.53 4.23 2.50
N VAL A 51 6.07 5.45 2.23
CA VAL A 51 6.13 6.03 0.88
C VAL A 51 7.58 6.25 0.45
N ALA A 52 8.45 6.69 1.36
CA ALA A 52 9.87 6.87 1.08
C ALA A 52 10.57 5.53 0.81
N GLU A 53 10.28 4.50 1.58
CA GLU A 53 10.80 3.14 1.38
C GLU A 53 10.33 2.56 0.03
N ALA A 54 9.04 2.65 -0.27
CA ALA A 54 8.51 2.23 -1.57
C ALA A 54 9.20 2.96 -2.73
N ARG A 55 9.44 4.28 -2.61
CA ARG A 55 10.18 5.05 -3.63
C ARG A 55 11.62 4.57 -3.79
N LEU A 56 12.29 4.20 -2.71
CA LEU A 56 13.65 3.63 -2.76
C LEU A 56 13.64 2.26 -3.46
N GLU A 57 12.67 1.40 -3.18
CA GLU A 57 12.52 0.11 -3.86
C GLU A 57 12.26 0.27 -5.36
N TYR A 58 11.43 1.25 -5.74
CA TYR A 58 11.23 1.66 -7.13
C TYR A 58 12.52 2.11 -7.80
N ALA A 59 13.30 2.97 -7.14
CA ALA A 59 14.59 3.44 -7.65
C ALA A 59 15.61 2.30 -7.78
N MET A 60 15.52 1.28 -6.92
CA MET A 60 16.37 0.08 -6.96
C MET A 60 15.93 -0.97 -7.99
N GLY A 61 14.82 -0.75 -8.71
CA GLY A 61 14.32 -1.68 -9.72
C GLY A 61 13.80 -3.02 -9.17
N LYS A 62 13.54 -3.09 -7.86
CA LYS A 62 13.03 -4.31 -7.19
C LYS A 62 11.50 -4.46 -7.29
N SER A 63 10.83 -3.53 -7.95
CA SER A 63 9.37 -3.45 -8.05
C SER A 63 8.91 -3.21 -9.49
N LYS A 64 7.75 -3.76 -9.85
CA LYS A 64 7.09 -3.45 -11.12
C LYS A 64 6.24 -2.19 -10.98
N THR A 65 6.44 -1.23 -11.86
CA THR A 65 5.62 -0.01 -11.95
C THR A 65 4.48 -0.22 -12.93
N PHE A 66 3.27 0.15 -12.53
CA PHE A 66 2.13 0.21 -13.42
C PHE A 66 1.62 1.65 -13.46
N THR A 67 1.42 2.16 -14.66
CA THR A 67 0.95 3.53 -14.89
C THR A 67 -0.57 3.64 -14.90
N SER A 68 -1.26 2.51 -15.05
CA SER A 68 -2.71 2.42 -14.92
C SER A 68 -3.12 1.29 -13.97
N ALA A 69 -4.26 1.47 -13.30
CA ALA A 69 -4.85 0.43 -12.47
C ALA A 69 -5.22 -0.82 -13.30
N ASP A 70 -5.62 -0.65 -14.55
CA ASP A 70 -5.96 -1.75 -15.46
C ASP A 70 -4.75 -2.62 -15.80
N GLU A 71 -3.58 -2.03 -16.03
CA GLU A 71 -2.33 -2.77 -16.25
C GLU A 71 -1.91 -3.55 -15.01
N LEU A 72 -2.04 -2.95 -13.82
CA LEU A 72 -1.80 -3.64 -12.54
C LEU A 72 -2.74 -4.83 -12.36
N ILE A 73 -4.04 -4.63 -12.61
CA ILE A 73 -5.06 -5.68 -12.49
C ILE A 73 -4.74 -6.81 -13.47
N LYS A 74 -4.40 -6.49 -14.73
CA LYS A 74 -4.04 -7.47 -15.75
C LYS A 74 -2.84 -8.33 -15.36
N GLU A 75 -1.79 -7.74 -14.79
CA GLU A 75 -0.64 -8.48 -14.25
C GLU A 75 -1.05 -9.43 -13.11
N LEU A 76 -1.96 -9.00 -12.23
CA LEU A 76 -2.40 -9.83 -11.10
C LEU A 76 -3.21 -11.06 -11.54
N TYR A 77 -3.71 -11.07 -12.79
CA TYR A 77 -4.47 -12.16 -13.39
C TYR A 77 -3.64 -13.15 -14.24
N SER A 78 -2.41 -12.80 -14.61
CA SER A 78 -1.48 -13.69 -15.33
C SER A 78 -0.80 -14.68 -14.41
#